data_AF-A0A3A5VY53-F1
#
_entry.id   AF-A0A3A5VY53-F1
#
_cell.length_a   1.000
_cell.length_b   1.000
_cell.length_c   1.000
_cell.angle_alpha   90.00
_cell.angle_beta   90.00
_cell.angle_gamma   90.00
#
_symmetry.space_group_name_H-M   'P 1'
#
loop_
_entity.id
_entity.type
_entity.pdbx_description
1 polymer ?
#
loop_
_entity_poly.entity_id
_entity_poly.type
_entity_poly.pdbx_seq_one_letter_code
_entity_poly.pdbx_strand_id
1 'polypeptide(L)' 'MSQTYHEEVSPVVYRTQAGLQVFINLNVLRLVKDSASVNWNTKPGQIPPNQHLEEVSFEVDIDERKGD' A
#
# COMPACT_ATOMS: atom_id res chain seq x y z
N MET A 1 34.38 -8.51 32.34
CA MET A 1 34.35 -8.81 30.89
C MET A 1 32.91 -8.65 30.42
N SER A 2 32.57 -7.48 29.86
CA SER A 2 31.24 -7.19 29.34
C SER A 2 31.10 -7.87 27.98
N GLN A 3 30.40 -9.00 27.92
CA GLN A 3 29.95 -9.56 26.65
C GLN A 3 28.82 -8.68 26.14
N THR A 4 29.19 -7.62 25.44
CA THR A 4 28.25 -6.82 24.65
C THR A 4 27.76 -7.71 23.51
N TYR A 5 26.59 -8.31 23.66
CA TYR A 5 25.89 -9.03 22.60
C TYR A 5 25.95 -8.21 21.31
N HIS A 6 26.70 -8.69 20.32
CA HIS A 6 26.59 -8.20 18.96
C HIS A 6 25.48 -9.03 18.35
N GLU A 7 24.23 -8.54 18.40
CA GLU A 7 23.21 -9.11 17.52
C GLU A 7 23.76 -9.01 16.10
N GLU A 8 23.97 -10.15 15.44
CA GLU A 8 24.30 -10.18 14.02
C GLU A 8 23.10 -9.66 13.25
N VAL A 9 23.09 -8.35 13.04
CA VAL A 9 21.99 -7.71 12.38
C VAL A 9 22.03 -8.13 10.91
N SER A 10 21.03 -8.88 10.45
CA SER A 10 20.98 -9.42 9.08
C SER A 10 21.39 -8.38 8.03
N PRO A 11 22.25 -8.69 7.05
CA PRO A 11 22.70 -7.73 6.05
C PRO A 11 21.56 -6.90 5.45
N VAL A 12 21.82 -5.62 5.18
CA VAL A 12 20.81 -4.63 4.74
C VAL A 12 19.98 -5.16 3.57
N VAL A 13 20.65 -5.82 2.62
CA VAL A 13 20.01 -6.46 1.45
C VAL A 13 18.88 -7.40 1.84
N TYR A 14 19.11 -8.29 2.82
CA TYR A 14 18.11 -9.26 3.25
C TYR A 14 16.92 -8.61 3.95
N ARG A 15 17.18 -7.56 4.75
CA ARG A 15 16.11 -6.82 5.41
C ARG A 15 15.28 -5.98 4.44
N THR A 16 15.94 -5.37 3.46
CA THR A 16 15.25 -4.64 2.39
C THR A 16 14.38 -5.58 1.55
N GLN A 17 14.90 -6.75 1.17
CA GLN A 17 14.13 -7.75 0.42
C GLN A 17 12.91 -8.24 1.23
N ALA A 18 13.10 -8.54 2.51
CA ALA A 18 12.00 -8.93 3.39
C ALA A 18 10.95 -7.81 3.52
N GLY A 19 11.38 -6.56 3.71
CA GLY A 19 10.49 -5.40 3.78
C GLY A 19 9.68 -5.20 2.51
N LEU A 20 10.33 -5.25 1.33
CA LEU A 20 9.64 -5.16 0.05
C LEU A 20 8.62 -6.28 -0.14
N GLN A 21 8.95 -7.51 0.27
CA GLN A 21 8.03 -8.64 0.18
C GLN A 21 6.78 -8.45 1.04
N VAL A 22 6.91 -7.85 2.24
CA VAL A 22 5.76 -7.51 3.09
C VAL A 22 4.80 -6.57 2.37
N PHE A 23 5.31 -5.50 1.76
CA PHE A 23 4.46 -4.55 1.02
C PHE A 23 3.80 -5.16 -0.23
N ILE A 24 4.48 -6.09 -0.89
CA ILE A 24 3.89 -6.84 -2.01
C ILE A 24 2.74 -7.72 -1.50
N ASN A 25 2.94 -8.43 -0.39
CA ASN A 25 1.90 -9.29 0.18
C ASN A 25 0.69 -8.50 0.70
N LEU A 26 0.91 -7.26 1.15
CA LEU A 26 -0.16 -6.33 1.55
C LEU A 26 -0.83 -5.62 0.36
N ASN A 27 -0.46 -5.95 -0.89
CA ASN A 27 -0.92 -5.28 -2.11
C ASN A 27 -0.67 -3.75 -2.13
N VAL A 28 0.31 -3.28 -1.36
CA VAL A 28 0.72 -1.86 -1.32
C VAL A 28 1.75 -1.56 -2.40
N LEU A 29 2.58 -2.55 -2.76
CA LEU A 29 3.58 -2.45 -3.82
C LEU A 29 3.45 -3.59 -4.82
N ARG A 30 3.81 -3.33 -6.08
CA ARG A 30 3.92 -4.36 -7.11
C ARG A 30 5.31 -4.34 -7.71
N LEU A 31 6.00 -5.48 -7.68
CA LEU A 31 7.24 -5.64 -8.41
C LEU A 31 6.91 -5.90 -9.89
N VAL A 32 7.55 -5.13 -10.76
CA VAL A 32 7.32 -5.18 -12.21
C VAL A 32 8.66 -5.45 -12.87
N LYS A 33 8.72 -6.45 -13.76
CA LYS A 33 9.96 -6.84 -14.44
C LYS A 33 10.36 -5.89 -15.57
N ASP A 34 9.37 -5.26 -16.21
CA ASP A 34 9.55 -4.32 -17.32
C ASP A 34 8.59 -3.13 -17.14
N SER A 35 9.10 -1.91 -17.17
CA SER A 35 8.29 -0.69 -17.03
C SER A 35 7.23 -0.56 -18.14
N ALA A 36 7.48 -1.11 -19.34
CA ALA A 36 6.53 -1.12 -20.45
C ALA A 36 5.37 -2.11 -20.27
N SER A 37 5.51 -3.08 -19.36
CA SER A 37 4.49 -4.10 -19.10
C SER A 37 3.30 -3.61 -18.26
N VAL A 38 3.38 -2.38 -17.73
CA VAL A 38 2.33 -1.80 -16.88
C VAL A 38 1.61 -0.69 -17.63
N ASN A 39 0.34 -0.95 -17.92
CA ASN A 39 -0.56 0.08 -18.38
C ASN A 39 -1.04 0.91 -17.17
N TRP A 40 -0.27 1.95 -16.82
CA TRP A 40 -0.63 2.88 -15.76
C TRP A 40 -1.84 3.71 -16.20
N ASN A 41 -3.00 3.49 -15.59
CA ASN A 41 -4.16 4.36 -15.78
C ASN A 41 -4.27 5.29 -14.58
N THR A 42 -3.96 6.58 -14.79
CA THR A 42 -4.02 7.62 -13.76
C THR A 42 -5.30 8.47 -13.83
N LYS A 43 -6.29 8.05 -14.63
CA LYS A 43 -7.57 8.76 -14.72
C LYS A 43 -8.29 8.73 -13.37
N PRO A 44 -8.96 9.83 -12.97
CA PRO A 44 -9.76 9.87 -11.75
C PRO A 44 -10.80 8.74 -11.71
N GLY A 45 -10.96 8.09 -10.55
CA GLY A 45 -11.95 7.04 -10.32
C GLY A 45 -11.59 5.65 -10.85
N GLN A 46 -10.40 5.46 -11.42
CA GLN A 46 -9.93 4.13 -11.81
C GLN A 46 -9.25 3.43 -10.62
N ILE A 47 -9.85 2.32 -10.18
CA ILE A 47 -9.26 1.44 -9.17
C ILE A 47 -8.28 0.49 -9.87
N PRO A 48 -7.03 0.35 -9.38
CA PRO A 48 -6.07 -0.57 -9.96
C PRO A 48 -6.59 -2.02 -9.99
N PRO A 49 -6.24 -2.80 -11.02
CA PRO A 49 -6.62 -4.21 -11.08
C PRO A 49 -6.04 -4.95 -9.85
N ASN A 50 -6.91 -5.69 -9.16
CA ASN A 50 -6.68 -6.42 -7.89
C ASN A 50 -6.81 -5.59 -6.60
N GLN A 51 -7.14 -4.31 -6.67
CA GLN A 51 -7.57 -3.55 -5.50
C GLN A 51 -9.11 -3.55 -5.46
N HIS A 52 -9.68 -4.05 -4.37
CA HIS A 52 -11.11 -3.91 -4.11
C HIS A 52 -11.22 -2.91 -2.96
N LEU A 53 -11.74 -1.72 -3.25
CA LEU A 53 -12.17 -0.80 -2.21
C LEU A 53 -13.60 -1.22 -1.86
N GLU A 54 -13.85 -1.48 -0.58
CA GLU A 54 -15.22 -1.61 -0.09
C GLU A 54 -15.97 -0.30 -0.37
N GLU A 55 -17.24 -0.42 -0.72
CA GLU A 55 -18.09 0.73 -0.99
C GLU A 55 -18.22 1.54 0.32
N VAL A 56 -17.56 2.70 0.38
CA VAL A 56 -17.66 3.60 1.51
C VAL A 56 -18.98 4.36 1.37
N SER A 57 -20.04 3.84 1.96
CA SER A 57 -21.29 4.58 2.14
C SER A 57 -21.10 5.58 3.28
N PHE A 58 -21.22 6.87 2.98
CA PHE A 58 -21.33 7.90 4.00
C PHE A 58 -22.81 8.25 4.14
N GLU A 59 -23.35 8.17 5.36
CA GLU A 59 -24.65 8.75 5.67
C GLU A 59 -24.48 10.27 5.60
N VAL A 60 -24.89 10.87 4.48
CA VAL A 60 -25.05 12.32 4.43
C VAL A 60 -26.34 12.63 5.16
N ASP A 61 -26.23 13.26 6.33
CA ASP A 61 -27.36 13.88 6.99
C ASP A 61 -27.72 15.14 6.19
N ILE A 62 -28.51 14.98 5.13
CA ILE A 62 -29.05 16.10 4.35
C ILE A 62 -30.25 16.65 5.13
N ASP A 63 -29.98 17.32 6.24
CA ASP A 63 -30.93 18.27 6.80
C ASP A 63 -31.01 19.46 5.82
N GLU A 64 -31.86 19.34 4.81
CA GLU A 64 -32.32 20.49 4.03
C GLU A 64 -32.98 21.47 4.99
N ARG A 65 -32.20 22.43 5.49
CA ARG A 65 -32.73 23.57 6.22
C ARG A 65 -33.56 24.41 5.26
N LYS A 66 -34.86 24.12 5.18
CA LYS A 66 -35.82 25.03 4.54
C LYS A 66 -35.79 26.33 5.35
N GLY A 67 -35.08 27.31 4.82
CA GLY A 67 -35.10 28.67 5.33
C GLY A 67 -36.53 29.20 5.24
N ASP A 68 -37.03 29.72 6.36
CA ASP A 68 -38.19 30.62 6.44
C ASP A 68 -37.69 32.05 6.18
#